data_AF-A0A7W6DL83-F1
#
_entry.id   AF-A0A7W6DL83-F1
#
_cell.length_a   1.000
_cell.length_b   1.000
_cell.length_c   1.000
_cell.angle_alpha   90.00
_cell.angle_beta   90.00
_cell.angle_gamma   90.00
#
_symmetry.space_group_name_H-M   'P 1'
#
loop_
_entity.id
_entity.type
_entity.pdbx_description
1 polymer ?
#
loop_
_entity_poly.entity_id
_entity_poly.type
_entity_poly.pdbx_seq_one_letter_code
_entity_poly.pdbx_strand_id
1 'polypeptide(L)'
;MALTDGWVFLSITALIAIGVFLNGVRFSRMRKNPFVGRSLFGQPIQGGELSIRHIQWIGKIQMIFAPIFLLFAVSMTFGFFGPVEGITIIKFN
;
A
#
# COMPACT_ATOMS: atom_id res chain seq x y z
N MET A 1 2.84 2.89 -26.44
CA MET A 1 3.01 2.77 -24.97
C MET A 1 3.53 1.37 -24.67
N ALA A 2 4.51 1.23 -23.79
CA ALA A 2 4.98 -0.09 -23.38
C ALA A 2 3.86 -0.80 -22.59
N LEU A 3 3.48 -2.01 -23.01
CA LEU A 3 2.55 -2.86 -22.26
C LEU A 3 3.31 -3.52 -21.12
N THR A 4 2.80 -3.40 -19.90
CA THR A 4 3.35 -4.13 -18.74
C THR A 4 2.66 -5.48 -18.64
N ASP A 5 3.45 -6.55 -18.52
CA ASP A 5 2.92 -7.89 -18.29
C ASP A 5 2.09 -7.93 -16.99
N GLY A 6 0.87 -8.48 -17.07
CA GLY A 6 -0.06 -8.53 -15.93
C GLY A 6 0.49 -9.27 -14.71
N TRP A 7 1.30 -10.32 -14.89
CA TRP A 7 1.96 -11.02 -13.78
C TRP A 7 3.01 -10.15 -13.12
N VAL A 8 3.78 -9.40 -13.90
CA VAL A 8 4.79 -8.46 -13.38
C VAL A 8 4.12 -7.35 -12.60
N PHE A 9 3.08 -6.73 -13.17
CA PHE A 9 2.30 -5.69 -12.51
C PHE A 9 1.71 -6.22 -11.19
N LEU A 10 1.03 -7.37 -11.22
CA LEU A 10 0.39 -7.95 -10.05
C LEU A 10 1.41 -8.29 -8.95
N SER A 11 2.58 -8.83 -9.32
CA SER A 11 3.63 -9.16 -8.37
C SER A 11 4.18 -7.92 -7.66
N ILE A 12 4.44 -6.84 -8.40
CA ILE A 12 4.90 -5.57 -7.85
C ILE A 12 3.84 -4.98 -6.92
N THR A 13 2.58 -4.95 -7.38
CA THR A 13 1.46 -4.44 -6.60
C THR A 13 1.25 -5.25 -5.32
N ALA A 14 1.37 -6.58 -5.38
CA ALA A 14 1.27 -7.45 -4.21
C ALA A 14 2.37 -7.16 -3.19
N LEU A 15 3.62 -7.00 -3.61
CA LEU A 15 4.74 -6.65 -2.72
C LEU A 15 4.51 -5.30 -2.03
N ILE A 16 4.05 -4.29 -2.78
CA ILE A 16 3.71 -2.97 -2.21
C ILE A 16 2.56 -3.10 -1.21
N ALA A 17 1.48 -3.80 -1.56
CA ALA A 17 0.32 -3.99 -0.69
C ALA A 17 0.70 -4.71 0.62
N ILE A 18 1.55 -5.75 0.55
CA ILE A 18 2.10 -6.44 1.72
C ILE A 18 2.91 -5.45 2.58
N GLY A 19 3.81 -4.68 1.97
CA GLY A 19 4.60 -3.67 2.68
C GLY A 19 3.75 -2.64 3.40
N VAL A 20 2.72 -2.11 2.75
CA VAL A 20 1.77 -1.16 3.33
C VAL A 20 0.96 -1.80 4.46
N PHE A 21 0.46 -3.03 4.27
CA PHE A 21 -0.29 -3.74 5.30
C PHE A 21 0.54 -3.99 6.57
N LEU A 22 1.78 -4.47 6.40
CA LEU A 22 2.70 -4.69 7.53
C LEU A 22 3.05 -3.38 8.24
N ASN A 23 3.21 -2.28 7.51
CA ASN A 23 3.36 -0.96 8.11
C ASN A 23 2.11 -0.54 8.90
N GLY A 24 0.93 -0.85 8.38
CA GLY A 24 -0.33 -0.63 9.06
C GLY A 24 -0.45 -1.40 10.38
N VAL A 25 -0.04 -2.67 10.38
CA VAL A 25 0.06 -3.49 11.60
C VAL A 25 1.03 -2.88 12.60
N ARG A 26 2.17 -2.37 12.13
CA ARG A 26 3.15 -1.69 12.98
C ARG A 26 2.55 -0.45 13.64
N PHE A 27 1.91 0.43 12.87
CA PHE A 27 1.32 1.68 13.36
C PHE A 27 0.12 1.45 14.27
N SER A 28 -0.74 0.47 13.98
CA SER A 28 -1.90 0.16 14.84
C SER A 28 -1.52 -0.34 16.23
N ARG A 29 -0.31 -0.89 16.38
CA ARG A 29 0.23 -1.39 17.65
C ARG A 29 1.13 -0.38 18.38
N MET A 30 1.38 0.80 17.82
CA MET A 30 2.26 1.78 18.45
C MET A 30 1.65 2.36 19.73
N ARG A 31 2.49 2.44 20.76
CA ARG A 31 2.17 3.04 22.06
C ARG A 31 2.86 4.39 22.29
N LYS A 32 3.73 4.80 21.37
CA LYS A 32 4.47 6.06 21.40
C LYS A 32 4.52 6.62 19.97
N ASN A 33 4.55 7.94 19.84
CA ASN A 33 4.68 8.57 18.53
C ASN A 33 6.12 8.34 18.00
N PRO A 34 6.31 7.66 16.86
CA PRO A 34 7.62 7.34 16.29
C PRO A 34 8.29 8.52 15.59
N PHE A 35 7.56 9.60 15.35
CA PHE A 35 8.01 10.79 14.61
C PHE A 35 8.60 11.87 15.54
N VAL A 36 8.29 11.80 16.85
CA VAL A 36 8.83 12.75 17.84
C VAL A 36 10.35 12.59 17.93
N GLY A 37 11.07 13.71 17.75
CA GLY A 37 12.53 13.76 17.86
C GLY A 37 13.30 13.10 16.71
N ARG A 38 12.62 12.68 15.63
CA ARG A 38 13.29 12.16 14.43
C ARG A 38 13.46 13.25 13.38
N SER A 39 14.63 13.27 12.76
CA SER A 39 14.93 14.07 11.57
C SER A 39 15.24 13.15 10.39
N LEU A 40 14.85 13.58 9.19
CA LEU A 40 15.21 12.95 7.93
C LEU A 40 15.99 13.99 7.12
N PHE A 41 17.24 13.68 6.75
CA PHE A 41 18.14 14.62 6.05
C PHE A 41 18.29 15.98 6.76
N GLY A 42 18.35 15.97 8.09
CA GLY A 42 18.45 17.19 8.89
C GLY A 42 17.15 17.99 9.04
N GLN A 43 16.08 17.62 8.32
CA GLN A 43 14.76 18.23 8.49
C GLN A 43 13.93 17.47 9.52
N PRO A 44 13.21 18.16 10.42
CA PRO A 44 12.32 17.49 11.36
C PRO A 44 11.23 16.73 10.61
N ILE A 45 11.00 15.47 10.99
CA ILE A 45 9.95 14.66 10.38
C ILE A 45 8.60 15.23 10.80
N GLN A 46 7.77 15.57 9.81
CA GLN A 46 6.39 15.97 10.05
C GLN A 46 5.61 14.83 10.69
N GLY A 47 4.80 15.14 11.71
CA GLY A 47 3.99 14.15 12.44
C GLY A 47 4.38 13.95 13.91
N GLY A 48 5.37 14.68 14.42
CA GLY A 48 5.65 14.70 15.87
C GLY A 48 4.47 15.19 16.72
N GLU A 49 3.60 16.01 16.16
CA GLU A 49 2.38 16.53 16.82
C GLU A 49 1.19 15.57 16.75
N LEU A 50 1.28 14.48 15.97
CA LEU A 50 0.18 13.53 15.86
C LEU A 50 -0.03 12.78 17.17
N SER A 51 -1.27 12.77 17.64
CA SER A 51 -1.66 11.91 18.75
C SER A 51 -1.45 10.43 18.36
N ILE A 52 -1.10 9.61 19.35
CA ILE A 52 -0.93 8.15 19.15
C ILE A 52 -2.21 7.52 18.57
N ARG A 53 -3.40 8.02 18.96
CA ARG A 53 -4.68 7.54 18.43
C ARG A 53 -4.77 7.77 16.92
N HIS A 54 -4.33 8.92 16.40
CA HIS A 54 -4.31 9.18 14.97
C HIS A 54 -3.36 8.22 14.23
N ILE A 55 -2.18 7.95 14.81
CA ILE A 55 -1.21 7.01 14.23
C ILE A 55 -1.80 5.59 14.18
N GLN A 56 -2.48 5.16 15.24
CA GLN A 56 -3.16 3.88 15.26
C GLN A 56 -4.29 3.80 14.22
N TRP A 57 -5.04 4.89 14.03
CA TRP A 57 -6.06 4.99 12.98
C TRP A 57 -5.47 4.90 11.58
N ILE A 58 -4.38 5.62 11.30
CA ILE A 58 -3.64 5.49 10.02
C ILE A 58 -3.23 4.03 9.79
N GLY A 59 -2.74 3.36 10.83
CA GLY A 59 -2.39 1.95 10.77
C GLY A 59 -3.57 1.06 10.39
N LYS A 60 -4.74 1.28 11.01
CA LYS A 60 -5.98 0.55 10.68
C LYS A 60 -6.44 0.81 9.24
N ILE A 61 -6.37 2.05 8.78
CA ILE A 61 -6.70 2.42 7.40
C ILE A 61 -5.80 1.66 6.42
N GLN A 62 -4.48 1.66 6.65
CA GLN A 62 -3.54 0.90 5.82
C GLN A 62 -3.87 -0.60 5.80
N MET A 63 -4.23 -1.19 6.95
CA MET A 63 -4.60 -2.60 7.04
C MET A 63 -5.88 -2.95 6.26
N ILE A 64 -6.80 -2.00 6.06
CA ILE A 64 -8.06 -2.21 5.32
C ILE A 64 -7.87 -1.91 3.83
N PHE A 65 -7.26 -0.78 3.49
CA PHE A 65 -7.16 -0.33 2.10
C PHE A 65 -6.09 -1.07 1.30
N ALA A 66 -5.01 -1.55 1.92
CA ALA A 66 -4.01 -2.36 1.21
C ALA A 66 -4.58 -3.66 0.60
N PRO A 67 -5.34 -4.50 1.34
CA PRO A 67 -5.95 -5.69 0.74
C PRO A 67 -7.06 -5.34 -0.26
N ILE A 68 -7.86 -4.30 -0.01
CA ILE A 68 -8.87 -3.83 -0.99
C ILE A 68 -8.20 -3.40 -2.30
N PHE A 69 -7.11 -2.65 -2.22
CA PHE A 69 -6.34 -2.24 -3.39
C PHE A 69 -5.75 -3.44 -4.14
N LEU A 70 -5.23 -4.44 -3.42
CA LEU A 70 -4.73 -5.65 -4.05
C LEU A 70 -5.84 -6.43 -4.76
N LEU A 71 -7.01 -6.57 -4.15
CA LEU A 71 -8.17 -7.20 -4.79
C LEU A 71 -8.56 -6.44 -6.07
N PHE A 72 -8.55 -5.11 -6.03
CA PHE A 72 -8.82 -4.30 -7.22
C PHE A 72 -7.77 -4.54 -8.32
N ALA A 73 -6.48 -4.57 -7.97
CA ALA A 73 -5.40 -4.84 -8.92
C ALA A 73 -5.50 -6.24 -9.53
N VAL A 74 -5.81 -7.26 -8.73
CA VAL A 74 -6.14 -8.62 -9.20
C VAL A 74 -7.27 -8.54 -10.23
N SER A 75 -8.38 -7.91 -9.87
CA SER A 75 -9.54 -7.80 -10.75
C SER A 75 -9.23 -7.13 -12.09
N MET A 76 -8.39 -6.09 -12.09
CA MET A 76 -7.90 -5.46 -13.32
C MET A 76 -7.01 -6.41 -14.15
N THR A 77 -6.03 -7.07 -13.51
CA THR A 77 -5.08 -7.95 -14.22
C THR A 77 -5.71 -9.18 -14.83
N PHE A 78 -6.82 -9.68 -14.26
CA PHE A 78 -7.61 -10.78 -14.83
C PHE A 78 -8.73 -10.31 -15.76
N GLY A 79 -8.85 -9.01 -16.01
CA GLY A 79 -9.80 -8.46 -16.99
C GLY A 79 -11.26 -8.45 -16.54
N PHE A 80 -11.56 -8.52 -15.24
CA PHE A 80 -12.93 -8.46 -14.73
C PHE A 80 -13.63 -7.12 -15.01
N PHE A 81 -12.86 -6.07 -15.28
CA PHE A 81 -13.35 -4.73 -15.68
C PHE A 81 -13.17 -4.44 -17.18
N GLY A 82 -12.85 -5.45 -17.99
CA GLY A 82 -12.47 -5.28 -19.39
C GLY A 82 -10.96 -4.98 -19.59
N PRO A 83 -10.53 -4.70 -20.83
CA PRO A 83 -9.14 -4.38 -21.14
C PRO A 83 -8.73 -3.04 -20.53
N VAL A 84 -7.63 -3.06 -19.76
CA VAL A 84 -7.03 -1.89 -19.13
C VAL A 84 -5.85 -1.44 -19.98
N GLU A 85 -5.84 -0.18 -20.42
CA GLU A 85 -4.72 0.37 -21.18
C GLU A 85 -3.42 0.29 -20.37
N GLY A 86 -2.36 -0.22 -21.00
CA GLY A 86 -1.03 -0.34 -20.38
C GLY A 86 -0.74 -1.65 -19.63
N ILE A 87 -1.72 -2.55 -19.46
CA ILE A 87 -1.54 -3.85 -18.81
C ILE A 87 -1.98 -5.00 -19.73
N THR A 88 -1.14 -6.02 -19.90
CA THR A 88 -1.53 -7.26 -20.57
C THR A 88 -2.34 -8.14 -19.61
N ILE A 89 -3.60 -8.44 -19.94
CA ILE A 89 -4.46 -9.30 -19.11
C ILE A 89 -3.86 -10.72 -18.98
N ILE A 90 -3.89 -11.26 -17.77
CA ILE A 90 -3.54 -12.65 -17.47
C ILE A 90 -4.65 -13.56 -17.99
N LYS A 91 -4.29 -14.51 -18.85
CA LYS A 91 -5.19 -15.57 -19.32
C LYS A 91 -4.79 -16.89 -18.68
N PHE A 92 -5.76 -17.68 -18.26
CA PHE A 92 -5.54 -19.09 -17.94
C PHE A 92 -5.52 -19.86 -19.26
N ASN A 93 -4.40 -20.50 -19.58
CA ASN A 93 -4.30 -21.44 -20.70
C ASN A 93 -5.09 -22.71 -20.42
#